data_AF-A0A1D7QZK3-F1
#
_entry.id   AF-A0A1D7QZK3-F1
#
_cell.length_a   1.000
_cell.length_b   1.000
_cell.length_c   1.000
_cell.angle_alpha   90.00
_cell.angle_beta   90.00
_cell.angle_gamma   90.00
#
_symmetry.space_group_name_H-M   'P 1'
#
loop_
_entity.id
_entity.type
_entity.pdbx_description
1 polymer ?
#
loop_
_entity_poly.entity_id
_entity_poly.type
_entity_poly.pdbx_seq_one_letter_code
_entity_poly.pdbx_strand_id
1 'polypeptide(L)'
;MIFPDRVELSNSAVLVTKKKFFGLTSTSEEVSYKRIASVRLNKGLISGNVVIETAGGSVNDIEVKGFKKKVASKLQARLKESISKE
;
A
#
# COMPACT_ATOMS: atom_id res chain seq x y z
N MET A 1 -15.72 -11.73 -4.58
CA MET A 1 -14.70 -12.14 -3.60
C MET A 1 -13.39 -11.51 -4.02
N ILE A 2 -12.92 -10.58 -3.19
CA ILE A 2 -12.02 -9.49 -3.56
C ILE A 2 -10.60 -9.99 -3.30
N PHE A 3 -9.84 -10.28 -4.35
CA PHE A 3 -8.43 -10.61 -4.16
C PHE A 3 -7.76 -9.41 -3.47
N PRO A 4 -6.91 -9.66 -2.46
CA PRO A 4 -6.15 -8.56 -1.85
C PRO A 4 -5.34 -7.86 -2.93
N ASP A 5 -5.16 -6.56 -2.75
CA ASP A 5 -4.21 -5.81 -3.57
C ASP A 5 -2.84 -6.48 -3.42
N ARG A 6 -2.05 -6.45 -4.49
CA ARG A 6 -0.68 -6.94 -4.44
C ARG A 6 0.23 -5.79 -4.11
N VAL A 7 1.15 -6.01 -3.17
CA VAL A 7 2.19 -5.03 -2.85
C VAL A 7 3.53 -5.69 -2.97
N GLU A 8 4.39 -5.11 -3.78
CA GLU A 8 5.76 -5.52 -3.98
C GLU A 8 6.67 -4.39 -3.52
N LEU A 9 7.57 -4.70 -2.59
CA LEU A 9 8.55 -3.76 -2.06
C LEU A 9 9.85 -3.98 -2.80
N SER A 10 10.31 -2.98 -3.53
CA SER A 10 11.65 -2.97 -4.13
C SER A 10 12.61 -2.19 -3.22
N ASN A 11 13.86 -2.01 -3.65
CA ASN A 11 14.87 -1.29 -2.89
C ASN A 11 14.55 0.21 -2.75
N SER A 12 13.94 0.83 -3.76
CA SER A 12 13.74 2.29 -3.82
C SER A 12 12.27 2.71 -4.01
N ALA A 13 11.36 1.77 -4.22
CA ALA A 13 9.95 2.02 -4.48
C ALA A 13 9.04 0.92 -3.96
N VAL A 14 7.75 1.24 -3.85
CA VAL A 14 6.67 0.29 -3.66
C VAL A 14 5.81 0.25 -4.92
N LEU A 15 5.52 -0.95 -5.41
CA LEU A 15 4.55 -1.21 -6.46
C LEU A 15 3.26 -1.75 -5.84
N VAL A 16 2.16 -1.05 -6.07
CA VAL A 16 0.81 -1.47 -5.64
C VAL A 16 0.00 -1.83 -6.87
N THR A 17 -0.47 -3.08 -6.93
CA THR A 17 -1.39 -3.55 -7.97
C THR A 17 -2.78 -3.73 -7.38
N LYS A 18 -3.71 -2.86 -7.77
CA LYS A 18 -5.13 -2.94 -7.39
C LYS A 18 -5.87 -3.85 -8.33
N LYS A 19 -6.56 -4.87 -7.80
CA LYS A 19 -7.39 -5.78 -8.58
C LYS A 19 -8.86 -5.38 -8.48
N LYS A 20 -9.47 -5.03 -9.61
CA LYS A 20 -10.91 -4.71 -9.73
C LYS A 20 -11.65 -5.83 -10.47
N PHE A 21 -12.98 -5.85 -10.36
CA PHE A 21 -13.88 -6.74 -11.11
C PHE A 21 -13.44 -8.21 -11.15
N PHE A 22 -13.29 -8.87 -9.99
CA PHE A 22 -12.87 -10.28 -9.91
C PHE A 22 -11.53 -10.62 -10.58
N GLY A 23 -10.64 -9.63 -10.76
CA GLY A 23 -9.33 -9.82 -11.40
C GLY A 23 -9.32 -9.54 -12.90
N LEU A 24 -10.43 -9.09 -13.49
CA LEU A 24 -10.52 -8.72 -14.91
C LEU A 24 -9.78 -7.43 -15.24
N THR A 25 -9.56 -6.56 -14.25
CA THR A 25 -8.83 -5.31 -14.45
C THR A 25 -7.84 -5.12 -13.31
N SER A 26 -6.58 -4.85 -13.66
CA SER A 26 -5.55 -4.45 -12.71
C SER A 26 -5.04 -3.05 -13.03
N THR A 27 -4.89 -2.23 -12.01
CA THR A 27 -4.19 -0.95 -12.10
C THR A 27 -2.95 -1.06 -11.22
N SER A 28 -1.79 -0.68 -11.75
CA SER A 28 -0.53 -0.67 -11.01
C SER A 28 -0.05 0.76 -10.82
N GLU A 29 0.37 1.07 -9.60
CA GLU A 29 0.90 2.37 -9.22
C GLU A 29 2.23 2.14 -8.51
N GLU A 30 3.30 2.75 -9.02
CA GLU A 30 4.64 2.69 -8.43
C GLU A 30 4.96 4.02 -7.75
N VAL A 31 5.42 3.97 -6.51
CA VAL A 31 5.81 5.15 -5.73
C VAL A 31 7.18 4.96 -5.12
N SER A 32 8.11 5.84 -5.47
CA SER A 32 9.42 5.90 -4.82
C SER A 32 9.28 6.24 -3.34
N TYR A 33 10.05 5.58 -2.48
CA TYR A 33 10.04 5.83 -1.04
C TYR A 33 10.34 7.29 -0.68
N LYS A 34 11.17 7.98 -1.48
CA LYS A 34 11.46 9.42 -1.32
C LYS A 34 10.24 10.33 -1.51
N ARG A 35 9.20 9.83 -2.17
CA ARG A 35 7.94 10.54 -2.40
C ARG A 35 6.85 10.12 -1.41
N ILE A 36 7.14 9.24 -0.45
CA ILE A 36 6.16 8.85 0.57
C ILE A 36 6.27 9.82 1.75
N ALA A 37 5.20 10.56 2.02
CA ALA A 37 5.11 11.46 3.16
C ALA A 37 4.75 10.70 4.45
N SER A 38 3.81 9.76 4.38
CA SER A 38 3.41 8.97 5.54
C SER A 38 2.81 7.61 5.15
N VAL A 39 2.85 6.66 6.08
CA VAL A 39 2.18 5.36 5.92
C VAL A 39 1.28 5.09 7.14
N ARG A 40 -0.02 5.09 6.90
CA ARG A 40 -1.06 4.93 7.92
C ARG A 40 -1.73 3.57 7.78
N LEU A 41 -2.23 3.07 8.91
CA LEU A 41 -2.93 1.79 8.98
C LEU A 41 -4.33 2.05 9.50
N ASN A 42 -5.32 1.84 8.64
CA ASN A 42 -6.73 1.93 9.00
C ASN A 42 -7.23 0.51 9.34
N LYS A 43 -7.78 0.32 10.54
CA LYS A 43 -8.15 -1.00 11.07
C LYS A 43 -9.66 -1.08 11.27
N GLY A 44 -10.29 -2.08 10.67
CA GLY A 44 -11.59 -2.58 11.11
C GLY A 44 -11.43 -3.66 12.18
N LEU A 45 -12.54 -4.31 12.54
CA LEU A 45 -12.54 -5.39 13.55
C LEU A 45 -11.64 -6.58 13.13
N ILE A 46 -11.68 -6.94 11.83
CA ILE A 46 -10.92 -8.09 11.26
C ILE A 46 -10.07 -7.71 10.03
N SER A 47 -10.49 -6.70 9.26
CA SER A 47 -9.79 -6.18 8.09
C SER A 47 -8.81 -5.06 8.47
N GLY A 48 -7.80 -4.84 7.64
CA GLY A 48 -6.92 -3.68 7.73
C GLY A 48 -6.54 -3.19 6.35
N ASN A 49 -6.50 -1.87 6.20
CA ASN A 49 -6.07 -1.18 4.99
C ASN A 49 -4.80 -0.37 5.31
N VAL A 50 -3.88 -0.30 4.35
CA VAL A 50 -2.70 0.57 4.45
C VAL A 50 -2.93 1.76 3.52
N VAL A 51 -2.74 2.97 4.02
CA VAL A 51 -2.81 4.20 3.23
C VAL A 51 -1.40 4.75 3.11
N ILE A 52 -0.93 4.91 1.87
CA ILE A 52 0.37 5.50 1.54
C ILE A 52 0.10 6.92 1.05
N GLU A 53 0.47 7.89 1.86
CA GLU A 53 0.35 9.31 1.55
C GLU A 53 1.61 9.77 0.83
N THR A 54 1.45 10.46 -0.30
CA THR A 54 2.58 10.89 -1.12
C THR A 54 2.85 12.39 -0.97
N ALA A 55 4.12 12.76 -0.96
CA ALA A 55 4.55 14.15 -0.93
C ALA A 55 4.37 14.80 -2.31
N GLY A 56 3.84 16.02 -2.34
CA GLY A 56 3.76 16.85 -3.55
C GLY A 56 2.35 17.16 -4.06
N GLY A 57 1.29 16.83 -3.31
CA GLY A 57 -0.09 17.35 -3.51
C GLY A 57 -0.85 16.89 -4.76
N SER A 58 -0.16 16.40 -5.80
CA SER A 58 -0.75 16.04 -7.09
C SER A 58 -1.04 14.54 -7.26
N VAL A 59 -0.55 13.69 -6.35
CA VAL A 59 -0.73 12.23 -6.41
C VAL A 59 -1.68 11.82 -5.30
N ASN A 60 -2.80 11.21 -5.69
CA ASN A 60 -3.79 10.70 -4.74
C ASN A 60 -3.16 9.68 -3.79
N ASP A 61 -3.65 9.64 -2.55
CA ASP A 61 -3.25 8.63 -1.58
C ASP A 61 -3.50 7.21 -2.12
N ILE A 62 -2.48 6.35 -1.98
CA ILE A 62 -2.61 4.97 -2.41
C ILE A 62 -3.16 4.15 -1.24
N GLU A 63 -4.47 3.90 -1.30
CA GLU A 63 -5.12 2.97 -0.38
C GLU A 63 -4.97 1.52 -0.87
N VAL A 64 -4.43 0.67 0.00
CA VAL A 64 -4.20 -0.76 -0.21
C VAL A 64 -5.16 -1.57 0.67
N LYS A 65 -5.98 -2.41 0.05
CA LYS A 65 -7.12 -3.09 0.69
C LYS A 65 -7.05 -4.62 0.59
N GLY A 66 -7.96 -5.26 1.32
CA GLY A 66 -8.21 -6.70 1.23
C GLY A 66 -7.34 -7.55 2.16
N PHE A 67 -6.55 -6.92 3.04
CA PHE A 67 -5.72 -7.63 4.01
C PHE A 67 -6.43 -7.86 5.34
N LYS A 68 -6.10 -8.99 5.99
CA LYS A 68 -6.39 -9.18 7.43
C LYS A 68 -5.56 -8.17 8.24
N LYS A 69 -6.09 -7.72 9.38
CA LYS A 69 -5.41 -6.76 10.30
C LYS A 69 -3.94 -7.09 10.57
N LYS A 70 -3.60 -8.37 10.81
CA LYS A 70 -2.22 -8.82 11.06
C LYS A 70 -1.30 -8.60 9.84
N VAL A 71 -1.80 -8.88 8.65
CA VAL A 71 -1.06 -8.70 7.38
C VAL A 71 -0.86 -7.22 7.08
N ALA A 72 -1.93 -6.42 7.21
CA ALA A 72 -1.85 -4.97 7.02
C ALA A 72 -0.85 -4.31 8.00
N SER A 73 -0.83 -4.77 9.26
CA SER A 73 0.13 -4.29 10.26
C SER A 73 1.58 -4.64 9.90
N LYS A 74 1.81 -5.87 9.43
CA LYS A 74 3.14 -6.30 8.97
C LYS A 74 3.59 -5.52 7.75
N LEU A 75 2.69 -5.27 6.80
CA LEU A 75 2.96 -4.47 5.61
C LEU A 75 3.33 -3.03 5.98
N GLN A 76 2.56 -2.39 6.86
CA GLN A 76 2.89 -1.04 7.36
C GLN A 76 4.30 -0.99 7.97
N ALA A 77 4.63 -1.95 8.84
CA ALA A 77 5.93 -1.99 9.50
C ALA A 77 7.08 -2.12 8.48
N ARG A 78 6.91 -2.99 7.47
CA ARG A 78 7.91 -3.17 6.40
C ARG A 78 8.06 -1.93 5.52
N LEU A 79 6.96 -1.26 5.17
CA LEU A 79 7.02 0.00 4.42
C LEU A 79 7.78 1.08 5.19
N LYS A 80 7.49 1.24 6.48
CA LYS A 80 8.21 2.19 7.34
C LYS A 80 9.71 1.86 7.44
N GLU A 81 10.03 0.57 7.56
CA GLU A 81 11.42 0.10 7.56
C GLU A 81 12.13 0.45 6.25
N SER A 82 11.51 0.21 5.09
CA SER A 82 12.09 0.53 3.78
C SER A 82 12.27 2.04 3.57
N ILE A 83 11.28 2.85 3.97
CA ILE A 83 11.36 4.32 3.87
C ILE A 83 12.49 4.89 4.73
N SER A 84 12.76 4.27 5.89
CA SER A 84 13.82 4.75 6.80
C SER A 84 15.23 4.38 6.35
N LYS A 85 15.38 3.53 5.32
CA LYS A 85 16.66 3.08 4.77
C LYS A 85 17.11 3.87 3.54
N GLU A 86 16.22 4.69 2.97
CA GLU A 86 16.50 5.63 1.87
C GLU A 86 16.86 7.02 2.40
#